data_AF-S9QTT6-F1
#
_entry.id   AF-S9QTT6-F1
#
_cell.length_a   1.000
_cell.length_b   1.000
_cell.length_c   1.000
_cell.angle_alpha   90.00
_cell.angle_beta   90.00
_cell.angle_gamma   90.00
#
_symmetry.space_group_name_H-M   'P 1'
#
loop_
_entity.id
_entity.type
_entity.pdbx_description
1 polymer ?
#
loop_
_entity_poly.entity_id
_entity_poly.type
_entity_poly.pdbx_seq_one_letter_code
_entity_poly.pdbx_strand_id
1 'polypeptide(L)'
;MTFLLPRLPGPACDVIVRRFLEHGPSAWGGFRPDYLPDQVRFAATGGAPVPATYLASVRQDLVAIARKHGFGQQGARQSHAGFDAEAAAWLARSDLFTTGEALRDDVWAFVAAVMAPDITYWRFGSSTERYAGGVRNTFQRLWMRGRALDRGPGHPERWGLLDALTEDALVQITERPSIGGDHVLALAVAEVWLRAARHHGKGAMEDIMRRAILRIRVRNEIRSLADLPPGDLATFLDGVFGVPEGPVDQAMRPLSEVSFAEAARNVTQEARRRGWLSPKSQSALENLAEGHAALERSERNALDYLLGRLSDSGLLAQDISELREALSSDFATTESSASGPERPRRRSWAIWRAR
;
A
#
# COMPACT_ATOMS: atom_id res chain seq x y z
N MET A 1 -15.74 -13.89 -12.61
CA MET A 1 -17.03 -13.25 -12.95
C MET A 1 -16.93 -11.80 -12.51
N THR A 2 -17.18 -10.84 -13.39
CA THR A 2 -17.03 -9.41 -13.09
C THR A 2 -18.37 -8.86 -12.59
N PHE A 3 -18.38 -8.28 -11.39
CA PHE A 3 -19.56 -7.64 -10.82
C PHE A 3 -19.60 -6.15 -11.18
N LEU A 4 -20.80 -5.66 -11.49
CA LEU A 4 -21.06 -4.26 -11.79
C LEU A 4 -21.45 -3.51 -10.53
N LEU A 5 -20.84 -2.35 -10.29
CA LEU A 5 -21.14 -1.52 -9.13
C LEU A 5 -22.41 -0.69 -9.35
N PRO A 6 -23.26 -0.54 -8.32
CA PRO A 6 -24.40 0.35 -8.36
C PRO A 6 -23.94 1.81 -8.42
N ARG A 7 -24.56 2.58 -9.30
CA ARG A 7 -24.27 3.99 -9.56
C ARG A 7 -25.50 4.83 -9.28
N LEU A 8 -25.32 5.93 -8.57
CA LEU A 8 -26.37 6.91 -8.29
C LEU A 8 -26.05 8.23 -9.01
N PRO A 9 -26.82 8.58 -10.06
CA PRO A 9 -26.63 9.85 -10.78
C PRO A 9 -26.81 11.06 -9.86
N GLY A 10 -26.07 12.15 -10.11
CA GLY A 10 -26.09 13.37 -9.29
C GLY A 10 -27.49 13.89 -8.94
N PRO A 11 -28.39 14.11 -9.92
CA PRO A 11 -29.75 14.59 -9.63
C PRO A 11 -30.55 13.65 -8.71
N ALA A 12 -30.32 12.33 -8.81
CA ALA A 12 -30.97 11.36 -7.93
C ALA A 12 -30.35 11.38 -6.52
N CYS A 13 -29.02 11.53 -6.43
CA CYS A 13 -28.32 11.74 -5.17
C CYS A 13 -28.88 12.94 -4.42
N ASP A 14 -29.05 14.08 -5.10
CA ASP A 14 -29.57 15.31 -4.48
C ASP A 14 -30.96 15.11 -3.86
N VAL A 15 -31.86 14.43 -4.57
CA VAL A 15 -33.22 14.13 -4.08
C VAL A 15 -33.18 13.21 -2.86
N ILE A 16 -32.39 12.13 -2.93
CA ILE A 16 -32.27 11.15 -1.83
C ILE A 16 -31.67 11.81 -0.58
N VAL A 17 -30.58 12.56 -0.75
CA VAL A 17 -29.89 13.24 0.35
C VAL A 17 -30.78 14.30 0.97
N ARG A 18 -31.46 15.11 0.17
CA ARG A 18 -32.42 16.09 0.69
C ARG A 18 -33.48 15.41 1.57
N ARG A 19 -34.10 14.34 1.07
CA ARG A 19 -35.10 13.59 1.84
C ARG A 19 -34.52 13.02 3.14
N PHE A 20 -33.33 12.44 3.08
CA PHE A 20 -32.65 11.92 4.26
C PHE A 20 -32.37 13.02 5.30
N LEU A 21 -31.90 14.18 4.86
CA LEU A 21 -31.60 15.31 5.75
C LEU A 21 -32.85 15.97 6.33
N GLU A 22 -33.95 16.04 5.56
CA GLU A 22 -35.25 16.56 6.02
C GLU A 22 -35.85 15.71 7.14
N HIS A 23 -35.76 14.39 7.04
CA HIS A 23 -36.33 13.46 8.02
C HIS A 23 -35.34 13.09 9.15
N GLY A 24 -34.04 13.34 8.92
CA GLY A 24 -32.96 13.04 9.84
C GLY A 24 -32.55 11.56 9.86
N PRO A 25 -31.39 11.25 10.46
CA PRO A 25 -30.85 9.88 10.51
C PRO A 25 -31.72 8.91 11.32
N SER A 26 -32.51 9.39 12.28
CA SER A 26 -33.40 8.54 13.10
C SER A 26 -34.58 7.96 12.32
N ALA A 27 -35.00 8.63 11.24
CA ALA A 27 -36.08 8.17 10.36
C ALA A 27 -35.58 7.23 9.25
N TRP A 28 -34.27 7.07 9.08
CA TRP A 28 -33.69 6.22 8.05
C TRP A 28 -33.82 4.74 8.44
N GLY A 29 -34.63 3.99 7.68
CA GLY A 29 -34.93 2.58 7.94
C GLY A 29 -33.80 1.59 7.65
N GLY A 30 -32.57 2.07 7.52
CA GLY A 30 -31.39 1.27 7.17
C GLY A 30 -31.25 0.97 5.68
N PHE A 31 -30.08 0.45 5.32
CA PHE A 31 -29.78 0.03 3.95
C PHE A 31 -30.48 -1.30 3.62
N ARG A 32 -31.20 -1.34 2.50
CA ARG A 32 -31.91 -2.51 1.99
C ARG A 32 -31.27 -2.97 0.68
N PRO A 33 -30.34 -3.95 0.71
CA PRO A 33 -29.56 -4.32 -0.47
C PRO A 33 -30.40 -4.99 -1.57
N ASP A 34 -31.52 -5.63 -1.20
CA ASP A 34 -32.46 -6.26 -2.16
C ASP A 34 -33.46 -5.27 -2.78
N TYR A 35 -33.49 -4.03 -2.28
CA TYR A 35 -34.43 -3.01 -2.75
C TYR A 35 -33.72 -1.66 -2.90
N LEU A 36 -32.99 -1.53 -4.00
CA LEU A 36 -32.28 -0.30 -4.36
C LEU A 36 -33.26 0.73 -4.94
N PRO A 37 -33.01 2.05 -4.76
CA PRO A 37 -33.82 3.09 -5.40
C PRO A 37 -33.88 2.93 -6.93
N ASP A 38 -35.04 3.22 -7.53
CA ASP A 38 -35.29 3.11 -8.97
C ASP A 38 -34.33 3.92 -9.84
N GLN A 39 -33.63 4.91 -9.27
CA GLN A 39 -32.64 5.75 -9.94
C GLN A 39 -31.24 5.12 -10.00
N VAL A 40 -30.99 4.03 -9.28
CA VAL A 40 -29.71 3.32 -9.32
C VAL A 40 -29.53 2.67 -10.69
N ARG A 41 -28.30 2.76 -11.23
CA ARG A 41 -27.92 2.23 -12.54
C ARG A 41 -26.71 1.32 -12.41
N PHE A 42 -26.51 0.47 -13.40
CA PHE A 42 -25.31 -0.34 -13.57
C PHE A 42 -24.70 -0.02 -14.94
N ALA A 43 -23.40 -0.25 -15.09
CA ALA A 43 -22.73 -0.04 -16.36
C ALA A 43 -23.23 -1.00 -17.45
N ALA A 44 -23.32 -0.54 -18.70
CA ALA A 44 -23.65 -1.39 -19.85
C ALA A 44 -22.38 -2.05 -20.45
N THR A 45 -21.47 -2.57 -19.62
CA THR A 45 -20.13 -3.03 -20.04
C THR A 45 -19.94 -4.54 -20.00
N GLY A 46 -21.04 -5.30 -19.90
CA GLY A 46 -20.99 -6.75 -19.67
C GLY A 46 -20.59 -7.09 -18.23
N GLY A 47 -21.17 -8.17 -17.69
CA GLY A 47 -21.07 -8.53 -16.27
C GLY A 47 -22.44 -8.67 -15.62
N ALA A 48 -22.45 -9.00 -14.34
CA ALA A 48 -23.69 -9.09 -13.55
C ALA A 48 -23.71 -7.99 -12.48
N PRO A 49 -24.87 -7.42 -12.15
CA PRO A 49 -25.00 -6.59 -10.95
C PRO A 49 -24.39 -7.30 -9.73
N VAL A 50 -23.68 -6.53 -8.89
CA VAL A 50 -23.18 -7.05 -7.61
C VAL A 50 -24.36 -7.63 -6.79
N PRO A 51 -24.22 -8.83 -6.21
CA PRO A 51 -25.27 -9.42 -5.38
C PRO A 51 -25.60 -8.57 -4.15
N ALA A 52 -26.86 -8.59 -3.74
CA ALA A 52 -27.33 -7.92 -2.52
C ALA A 52 -26.53 -8.34 -1.27
N THR A 53 -26.13 -9.61 -1.18
CA THR A 53 -25.30 -10.14 -0.08
C THR A 53 -23.93 -9.48 0.02
N TYR A 54 -23.30 -9.15 -1.10
CA TYR A 54 -22.02 -8.42 -1.13
C TYR A 54 -22.21 -6.98 -0.66
N LEU A 55 -23.26 -6.30 -1.12
CA LEU A 55 -23.58 -4.95 -0.65
C LEU A 55 -23.89 -4.93 0.86
N ALA A 56 -24.58 -5.94 1.36
CA ALA A 56 -24.85 -6.12 2.79
C ALA A 56 -23.55 -6.27 3.59
N SER A 57 -22.60 -7.08 3.11
CA SER A 57 -21.30 -7.27 3.75
C SER A 57 -20.49 -5.97 3.82
N VAL A 58 -20.41 -5.24 2.70
CA VAL A 58 -19.74 -3.93 2.64
C VAL A 58 -20.32 -2.98 3.67
N ARG A 59 -21.64 -2.91 3.76
CA ARG A 59 -22.33 -2.10 4.76
C ARG A 59 -22.01 -2.55 6.19
N GLN A 60 -22.04 -3.85 6.47
CA GLN A 60 -21.74 -4.39 7.80
C GLN A 60 -20.32 -4.05 8.23
N ASP A 61 -19.33 -4.19 7.35
CA ASP A 61 -17.94 -3.86 7.62
C ASP A 61 -17.75 -2.36 7.90
N LEU A 62 -18.34 -1.49 7.09
CA LEU A 62 -18.29 -0.04 7.32
C LEU A 62 -18.92 0.35 8.67
N VAL A 63 -20.05 -0.27 9.04
CA VAL A 63 -20.69 -0.05 10.34
C VAL A 63 -19.82 -0.56 11.48
N ALA A 64 -19.17 -1.71 11.33
CA ALA A 64 -18.27 -2.27 12.34
C ALA A 64 -17.09 -1.32 12.60
N ILE A 65 -16.45 -0.83 11.53
CA ILE A 65 -15.38 0.18 11.61
C ILE A 65 -15.91 1.46 12.27
N ALA A 66 -17.06 1.99 11.82
CA ALA A 66 -17.63 3.20 12.40
C ALA A 66 -17.93 3.04 13.91
N ARG A 67 -18.50 1.91 14.33
CA ARG A 67 -18.82 1.61 15.75
C ARG A 67 -17.57 1.55 16.62
N LYS A 68 -16.48 0.97 16.12
CA LYS A 68 -15.19 0.95 16.82
C LYS A 68 -14.68 2.36 17.15
N HIS A 69 -15.06 3.35 16.34
CA HIS A 69 -14.66 4.76 16.47
C HIS A 69 -15.75 5.69 17.04
N GLY A 70 -16.82 5.12 17.62
CA GLY A 70 -17.84 5.85 18.38
C GLY A 70 -19.17 6.09 17.67
N PHE A 71 -19.38 5.53 16.47
CA PHE A 71 -20.67 5.61 15.79
C PHE A 71 -21.78 4.93 16.62
N GLY A 72 -22.87 5.67 16.88
CA GLY A 72 -24.04 5.19 17.61
C GLY A 72 -23.85 5.03 19.12
N GLN A 73 -22.71 5.46 19.69
CA GLN A 73 -22.42 5.36 21.13
C GLN A 73 -22.48 6.73 21.79
N GLN A 74 -23.39 6.92 22.73
CA GLN A 74 -23.46 8.14 23.54
C GLN A 74 -22.30 8.18 24.54
N GLY A 75 -21.61 9.33 24.63
CA GLY A 75 -20.51 9.54 25.59
C GLY A 75 -19.18 8.86 25.25
N ALA A 76 -19.09 8.10 24.15
CA ALA A 76 -17.84 7.52 23.70
C ALA A 76 -16.89 8.61 23.15
N ARG A 77 -15.58 8.43 23.35
CA ARG A 77 -14.57 9.29 22.71
C ARG A 77 -14.59 9.03 21.21
N GLN A 78 -15.15 9.95 20.46
CA GLN A 78 -15.22 9.86 19.00
C GLN A 78 -13.83 10.01 18.38
N SER A 79 -13.46 9.08 17.49
CA SER A 79 -12.20 9.13 16.76
C SER A 79 -12.47 9.13 15.25
N HIS A 80 -12.88 10.28 14.75
CA HIS A 80 -13.11 10.48 13.32
C HIS A 80 -11.87 10.23 12.45
N ALA A 81 -10.68 10.59 12.93
CA ALA A 81 -9.43 10.30 12.24
C ALA A 81 -9.12 8.80 12.21
N GLY A 82 -9.37 8.08 13.32
CA GLY A 82 -9.22 6.62 13.35
C GLY A 82 -10.20 5.90 12.42
N PHE A 83 -11.45 6.38 12.34
CA PHE A 83 -12.41 5.91 11.37
C PHE A 83 -11.91 6.12 9.93
N ASP A 84 -11.45 7.34 9.62
CA ASP A 84 -10.99 7.70 8.28
C ASP A 84 -9.81 6.78 7.85
N ALA A 85 -8.83 6.54 8.73
CA ALA A 85 -7.67 5.69 8.43
C ALA A 85 -8.07 4.21 8.24
N GLU A 86 -8.86 3.64 9.14
CA GLU A 86 -9.26 2.23 9.07
C GLU A 86 -10.20 1.94 7.90
N ALA A 87 -11.14 2.85 7.63
CA ALA A 87 -12.03 2.75 6.48
C ALA A 87 -11.27 2.92 5.15
N ALA A 88 -10.29 3.82 5.08
CA ALA A 88 -9.42 3.95 3.90
C ALA A 88 -8.65 2.66 3.60
N ALA A 89 -8.02 2.07 4.62
CA ALA A 89 -7.29 0.79 4.50
C ALA A 89 -8.21 -0.39 4.14
N TRP A 90 -9.45 -0.41 4.63
CA TRP A 90 -10.43 -1.43 4.28
C TRP A 90 -10.93 -1.26 2.83
N LEU A 91 -11.31 -0.04 2.43
CA LEU A 91 -11.79 0.27 1.09
C LEU A 91 -10.77 -0.06 0.01
N ALA A 92 -9.49 0.25 0.24
CA ALA A 92 -8.41 0.00 -0.72
C ALA A 92 -8.10 -1.49 -0.95
N ARG A 93 -8.44 -2.35 0.03
CA ARG A 93 -8.28 -3.82 -0.05
C ARG A 93 -9.53 -4.55 -0.48
N SER A 94 -10.69 -3.89 -0.47
CA SER A 94 -11.95 -4.52 -0.83
C SER A 94 -11.94 -4.91 -2.29
N ASP A 95 -12.05 -6.21 -2.58
CA ASP A 95 -12.10 -6.75 -3.94
C ASP A 95 -13.16 -6.06 -4.80
N LEU A 96 -14.28 -5.66 -4.18
CA LEU A 96 -15.38 -4.98 -4.85
C LEU A 96 -14.96 -3.61 -5.46
N PHE A 97 -14.05 -2.89 -4.79
CA PHE A 97 -13.60 -1.56 -5.19
C PHE A 97 -12.22 -1.56 -5.88
N THR A 98 -11.74 -2.72 -6.33
CA THR A 98 -10.50 -2.83 -7.12
C THR A 98 -10.69 -2.58 -8.62
N THR A 99 -11.94 -2.58 -9.09
CA THR A 99 -12.26 -2.38 -10.52
C THR A 99 -12.22 -0.90 -10.91
N GLY A 100 -12.05 -0.62 -12.20
CA GLY A 100 -12.10 0.75 -12.72
C GLY A 100 -13.44 1.47 -12.50
N GLU A 101 -14.51 0.76 -12.13
CA GLU A 101 -15.78 1.40 -11.77
C GLU A 101 -15.66 2.26 -10.50
N ALA A 102 -14.78 1.90 -9.58
CA ALA A 102 -14.51 2.68 -8.38
C ALA A 102 -13.88 4.05 -8.68
N LEU A 103 -13.45 4.33 -9.90
CA LEU A 103 -13.03 5.68 -10.31
C LEU A 103 -14.21 6.62 -10.58
N ARG A 104 -15.44 6.11 -10.59
CA ARG A 104 -16.62 6.91 -10.93
C ARG A 104 -17.28 7.51 -9.69
N ASP A 105 -17.50 8.81 -9.75
CA ASP A 105 -18.18 9.58 -8.71
C ASP A 105 -19.57 9.02 -8.37
N ASP A 106 -20.30 8.53 -9.36
CA ASP A 106 -21.66 7.98 -9.20
C ASP A 106 -21.70 6.68 -8.37
N VAL A 107 -20.62 5.89 -8.32
CA VAL A 107 -20.49 4.75 -7.40
C VAL A 107 -20.40 5.24 -5.96
N TRP A 108 -19.59 6.25 -5.70
CA TRP A 108 -19.39 6.78 -4.34
C TRP A 108 -20.58 7.60 -3.85
N ALA A 109 -21.31 8.25 -4.77
CA ALA A 109 -22.61 8.84 -4.48
C ALA A 109 -23.59 7.78 -3.95
N PHE A 110 -23.62 6.59 -4.57
CA PHE A 110 -24.43 5.48 -4.07
C PHE A 110 -23.98 5.04 -2.66
N VAL A 111 -22.69 4.84 -2.45
CA VAL A 111 -22.16 4.41 -1.14
C VAL A 111 -22.54 5.43 -0.06
N ALA A 112 -22.34 6.72 -0.31
CA ALA A 112 -22.54 7.76 0.69
C ALA A 112 -24.02 8.15 0.90
N ALA A 113 -24.86 8.14 -0.14
CA ALA A 113 -26.25 8.59 -0.06
C ALA A 113 -27.27 7.46 0.17
N VAL A 114 -26.96 6.23 -0.24
CA VAL A 114 -27.90 5.09 -0.17
C VAL A 114 -27.42 4.04 0.82
N MET A 115 -26.15 3.60 0.69
CA MET A 115 -25.63 2.52 1.52
C MET A 115 -25.33 2.96 2.95
N ALA A 116 -24.65 4.09 3.12
CA ALA A 116 -24.18 4.56 4.42
C ALA A 116 -24.42 6.07 4.69
N PRO A 117 -25.62 6.60 4.44
CA PRO A 117 -25.94 8.01 4.72
C PRO A 117 -25.87 8.37 6.19
N ASP A 118 -26.13 7.42 7.09
CA ASP A 118 -26.01 7.59 8.53
C ASP A 118 -24.56 7.77 9.01
N ILE A 119 -23.61 7.02 8.42
CA ILE A 119 -22.17 7.18 8.71
C ILE A 119 -21.69 8.53 8.16
N THR A 120 -22.11 8.89 6.94
CA THR A 120 -21.82 10.21 6.36
C THR A 120 -22.34 11.34 7.27
N TYR A 121 -23.58 11.23 7.74
CA TYR A 121 -24.19 12.20 8.65
C TYR A 121 -23.48 12.26 10.00
N TRP A 122 -23.14 11.12 10.58
CA TRP A 122 -22.38 11.08 11.83
C TRP A 122 -21.04 11.81 11.70
N ARG A 123 -20.36 11.63 10.56
CA ARG A 123 -19.03 12.19 10.32
C ARG A 123 -19.03 13.68 9.96
N PHE A 124 -20.04 14.14 9.22
CA PHE A 124 -20.06 15.46 8.59
C PHE A 124 -21.39 16.23 8.69
N GLY A 125 -22.40 15.67 9.33
CA GLY A 125 -23.73 16.29 9.46
C GLY A 125 -24.45 16.48 8.13
N SER A 126 -24.99 17.68 7.92
CA SER A 126 -25.84 18.04 6.78
C SER A 126 -25.09 18.55 5.55
N SER A 127 -23.77 18.37 5.50
CA SER A 127 -22.91 18.80 4.40
C SER A 127 -23.18 17.94 3.15
N THR A 128 -23.94 18.47 2.20
CA THR A 128 -24.45 17.71 1.03
C THR A 128 -23.35 17.23 0.10
N GLU A 129 -22.25 17.97 0.00
CA GLU A 129 -21.06 17.62 -0.79
C GLU A 129 -20.33 16.37 -0.26
N ARG A 130 -20.66 15.90 0.94
CA ARG A 130 -20.10 14.66 1.53
C ARG A 130 -20.86 13.41 1.11
N TYR A 131 -22.05 13.59 0.52
CA TYR A 131 -22.88 12.53 -0.03
C TYR A 131 -22.75 12.44 -1.56
N ALA A 132 -22.63 13.58 -2.23
CA ALA A 132 -22.36 13.61 -3.67
C ALA A 132 -21.01 12.94 -3.99
N GLY A 133 -20.90 12.35 -5.17
CA GLY A 133 -19.62 11.83 -5.67
C GLY A 133 -18.59 12.94 -5.92
N GLY A 134 -17.32 12.57 -5.98
CA GLY A 134 -16.18 13.45 -6.19
C GLY A 134 -15.22 13.49 -5.01
N VAL A 135 -14.20 14.35 -5.11
CA VAL A 135 -13.07 14.40 -4.14
C VAL A 135 -13.47 14.71 -2.70
N ARG A 136 -14.63 15.33 -2.48
CA ARG A 136 -15.14 15.64 -1.14
C ARG A 136 -16.04 14.55 -0.54
N ASN A 137 -16.47 13.58 -1.35
CA ASN A 137 -17.32 12.48 -0.90
C ASN A 137 -16.69 11.74 0.29
N THR A 138 -17.52 11.34 1.25
CA THR A 138 -17.08 10.68 2.50
C THR A 138 -16.22 9.46 2.26
N PHE A 139 -16.60 8.59 1.33
CA PHE A 139 -15.94 7.30 1.11
C PHE A 139 -14.96 7.34 -0.06
N GLN A 140 -15.25 8.09 -1.12
CA GLN A 140 -14.33 8.22 -2.25
C GLN A 140 -12.99 8.79 -1.81
N ARG A 141 -13.00 9.83 -0.96
CA ARG A 141 -11.76 10.43 -0.45
C ARG A 141 -10.92 9.43 0.33
N LEU A 142 -11.58 8.53 1.08
CA LEU A 142 -10.91 7.51 1.89
C LEU A 142 -10.35 6.39 1.01
N TRP A 143 -11.13 5.94 0.02
CA TRP A 143 -10.64 5.00 -0.98
C TRP A 143 -9.44 5.55 -1.74
N MET A 144 -9.51 6.80 -2.24
CA MET A 144 -8.40 7.47 -2.91
C MET A 144 -7.15 7.54 -2.02
N ARG A 145 -7.30 7.90 -0.73
CA ARG A 145 -6.21 7.89 0.24
C ARG A 145 -5.58 6.51 0.40
N GLY A 146 -6.42 5.49 0.58
CA GLY A 146 -5.94 4.11 0.70
C GLY A 146 -5.22 3.65 -0.56
N ARG A 147 -5.76 3.93 -1.75
CA ARG A 147 -5.10 3.57 -3.02
C ARG A 147 -3.78 4.30 -3.25
N ALA A 148 -3.71 5.59 -2.90
CA ALA A 148 -2.51 6.40 -3.10
C ALA A 148 -1.38 6.05 -2.12
N LEU A 149 -1.72 5.67 -0.88
CA LEU A 149 -0.78 5.54 0.24
C LEU A 149 -0.56 4.09 0.70
N ASP A 150 -1.00 3.10 -0.07
CA ASP A 150 -0.76 1.69 0.20
C ASP A 150 0.72 1.33 -0.04
N ARG A 151 1.50 1.08 1.01
CA ARG A 151 2.91 0.63 0.85
C ARG A 151 3.05 -0.80 0.30
N GLY A 152 1.93 -1.49 0.07
CA GLY A 152 1.89 -2.84 -0.47
C GLY A 152 1.80 -3.94 0.59
N PRO A 153 1.35 -5.15 0.20
CA PRO A 153 1.05 -6.26 1.11
C PRO A 153 2.24 -6.78 1.92
N GLY A 154 3.47 -6.60 1.43
CA GLY A 154 4.70 -7.02 2.12
C GLY A 154 5.22 -6.03 3.17
N HIS A 155 4.68 -4.81 3.23
CA HIS A 155 5.22 -3.78 4.10
C HIS A 155 4.68 -3.91 5.54
N PRO A 156 5.53 -3.94 6.60
CA PRO A 156 5.09 -4.13 7.98
C PRO A 156 4.12 -3.03 8.44
N GLU A 157 4.38 -1.79 8.02
CA GLU A 157 3.53 -0.62 8.28
C GLU A 157 2.69 -0.25 7.05
N ARG A 158 2.11 -1.24 6.35
CA ARG A 158 1.40 -1.05 5.07
C ARG A 158 0.50 0.19 5.02
N TRP A 159 -0.24 0.42 6.10
CA TRP A 159 -1.22 1.49 6.25
C TRP A 159 -0.77 2.63 7.16
N GLY A 160 0.45 2.58 7.71
CA GLY A 160 0.91 3.52 8.73
C GLY A 160 0.93 4.98 8.28
N LEU A 161 0.95 5.25 6.96
CA LEU A 161 0.80 6.60 6.41
C LEU A 161 -0.58 7.20 6.70
N LEU A 162 -1.65 6.38 6.67
CA LEU A 162 -3.01 6.85 6.90
C LEU A 162 -3.22 7.39 8.32
N ASP A 163 -2.48 6.85 9.30
CA ASP A 163 -2.52 7.29 10.70
C ASP A 163 -1.53 8.43 11.00
N ALA A 164 -0.41 8.48 10.28
CA ALA A 164 0.70 9.35 10.62
C ALA A 164 0.59 10.76 10.01
N LEU A 165 0.01 10.87 8.81
CA LEU A 165 -0.19 12.15 8.11
C LEU A 165 -1.33 12.96 8.75
N THR A 166 -1.21 14.29 8.69
CA THR A 166 -2.30 15.19 9.08
C THR A 166 -3.37 15.27 7.97
N GLU A 167 -4.58 15.72 8.32
CA GLU A 167 -5.65 15.92 7.33
C GLU A 167 -5.23 16.89 6.20
N ASP A 168 -4.52 17.98 6.53
CA ASP A 168 -4.00 18.90 5.52
C ASP A 168 -3.01 18.18 4.58
N ALA A 169 -2.07 17.40 5.12
CA ALA A 169 -1.12 16.66 4.30
C ALA A 169 -1.82 15.65 3.37
N LEU A 170 -2.81 14.91 3.89
CA LEU A 170 -3.63 13.99 3.08
C LEU A 170 -4.33 14.74 1.94
N VAL A 171 -4.99 15.87 2.23
CA VAL A 171 -5.65 16.71 1.21
C VAL A 171 -4.65 17.20 0.16
N GLN A 172 -3.48 17.69 0.58
CA GLN A 172 -2.45 18.18 -0.34
C GLN A 172 -1.91 17.10 -1.28
N ILE A 173 -1.91 15.82 -0.87
CA ILE A 173 -1.47 14.70 -1.70
C ILE A 173 -2.61 14.22 -2.59
N THR A 174 -3.77 13.90 -2.01
CA THR A 174 -4.79 13.10 -2.69
C THR A 174 -5.79 13.89 -3.51
N GLU A 175 -6.07 15.16 -3.16
CA GLU A 175 -7.01 16.00 -3.92
C GLU A 175 -6.33 16.71 -5.11
N ARG A 176 -5.04 16.46 -5.33
CA ARG A 176 -4.26 17.04 -6.44
C ARG A 176 -4.02 15.98 -7.50
N PRO A 177 -4.70 16.02 -8.67
CA PRO A 177 -4.58 14.98 -9.68
C PRO A 177 -3.14 14.72 -10.15
N SER A 178 -2.33 15.77 -10.25
CA SER A 178 -0.91 15.70 -10.66
C SER A 178 -0.01 14.95 -9.66
N ILE A 179 -0.51 14.58 -8.48
CA ILE A 179 0.22 13.87 -7.44
C ILE A 179 -0.57 12.64 -7.02
N GLY A 180 -1.79 12.81 -6.50
CA GLY A 180 -2.63 11.72 -6.02
C GLY A 180 -3.13 10.76 -7.12
N GLY A 181 -3.03 11.15 -8.39
CA GLY A 181 -3.30 10.28 -9.53
C GLY A 181 -2.17 9.30 -9.85
N ASP A 182 -0.99 9.49 -9.26
CA ASP A 182 0.18 8.62 -9.43
C ASP A 182 0.58 8.02 -8.08
N HIS A 183 0.52 6.69 -7.99
CA HIS A 183 0.82 5.98 -6.75
C HIS A 183 2.27 6.17 -6.29
N VAL A 184 3.25 6.12 -7.21
CA VAL A 184 4.67 6.23 -6.89
C VAL A 184 4.97 7.62 -6.32
N LEU A 185 4.49 8.67 -6.97
CA LEU A 185 4.70 10.04 -6.53
C LEU A 185 3.94 10.34 -5.23
N ALA A 186 2.67 9.92 -5.11
CA ALA A 186 1.88 10.14 -3.90
C ALA A 186 2.52 9.46 -2.68
N LEU A 187 2.97 8.21 -2.82
CA LEU A 187 3.64 7.47 -1.77
C LEU A 187 4.96 8.13 -1.40
N ALA A 188 5.81 8.47 -2.38
CA ALA A 188 7.08 9.13 -2.13
C ALA A 188 6.94 10.48 -1.41
N VAL A 189 5.93 11.28 -1.78
CA VAL A 189 5.62 12.55 -1.10
C VAL A 189 5.17 12.32 0.34
N ALA A 190 4.39 11.26 0.60
CA ALA A 190 3.97 10.92 1.95
C ALA A 190 5.14 10.44 2.82
N GLU A 191 6.07 9.67 2.26
CA GLU A 191 7.25 9.20 2.98
C GLU A 191 8.21 10.33 3.35
N VAL A 192 8.51 11.22 2.39
CA VAL A 192 9.35 12.39 2.69
C VAL A 192 8.66 13.30 3.72
N TRP A 193 7.33 13.41 3.68
CA TRP A 193 6.59 14.16 4.68
C TRP A 193 6.82 13.58 6.08
N LEU A 194 6.81 12.25 6.25
CA LEU A 194 7.11 11.62 7.54
C LEU A 194 8.54 11.86 7.99
N ARG A 195 9.53 11.75 7.10
CA ARG A 195 10.93 12.05 7.43
C ARG A 195 11.10 13.52 7.83
N ALA A 196 10.51 14.43 7.06
CA ALA A 196 10.52 15.86 7.33
C ALA A 196 9.82 16.19 8.65
N ALA A 197 8.70 15.54 8.97
CA ALA A 197 7.99 15.74 10.23
C ALA A 197 8.82 15.31 11.45
N ARG A 198 9.66 14.27 11.31
CA ARG A 198 10.62 13.85 12.35
C ARG A 198 11.76 14.84 12.51
N HIS A 199 12.20 15.49 11.42
CA HIS A 199 13.31 16.44 11.43
C HIS A 199 12.91 17.84 11.90
N HIS A 200 11.84 18.40 11.33
CA HIS A 200 11.37 19.76 11.59
C HIS A 200 10.29 19.85 12.68
N GLY A 201 9.70 18.72 13.05
CA GLY A 201 8.54 18.65 13.95
C GLY A 201 7.21 18.86 13.22
N LYS A 202 6.15 18.19 13.70
CA LYS A 202 4.81 18.23 13.06
C LYS A 202 4.22 19.65 12.94
N GLY A 203 4.53 20.55 13.88
CA GLY A 203 4.00 21.92 13.87
C GLY A 203 4.46 22.77 12.69
N ALA A 204 5.64 22.49 12.12
CA ALA A 204 6.17 23.21 10.96
C ALA A 204 5.69 22.63 9.62
N MET A 205 5.06 21.45 9.63
CA MET A 205 4.83 20.68 8.41
C MET A 205 3.76 21.25 7.49
N GLU A 206 2.79 22.01 7.99
CA GLU A 206 1.79 22.66 7.13
C GLU A 206 2.46 23.63 6.16
N ASP A 207 3.29 24.53 6.69
CA ASP A 207 4.03 25.52 5.92
C ASP A 207 5.06 24.89 4.97
N ILE A 208 5.77 23.86 5.44
CA ILE A 208 6.72 23.11 4.61
C ILE A 208 5.98 22.42 3.47
N MET A 209 4.89 21.70 3.76
CA MET A 209 4.10 20.98 2.77
C MET A 209 3.54 21.92 1.70
N ARG A 210 3.00 23.08 2.10
CA ARG A 210 2.47 24.08 1.16
C ARG A 210 3.54 24.62 0.20
N ARG A 211 4.76 24.88 0.69
CA ARG A 211 5.87 25.30 -0.20
C ARG A 211 6.37 24.15 -1.06
N ALA A 212 6.49 22.96 -0.49
CA ALA A 212 6.96 21.76 -1.16
C ALA A 212 6.04 21.39 -2.34
N ILE A 213 4.73 21.39 -2.12
CA ILE A 213 3.75 20.97 -3.12
C ILE A 213 3.77 21.85 -4.36
N LEU A 214 4.03 23.15 -4.20
CA LEU A 214 4.17 24.07 -5.33
C LEU A 214 5.37 23.70 -6.20
N ARG A 215 6.52 23.41 -5.58
CA ARG A 215 7.75 23.02 -6.28
C ARG A 215 7.61 21.67 -6.96
N ILE A 216 7.01 20.70 -6.27
CA ILE A 216 6.75 19.35 -6.80
C ILE A 216 5.88 19.45 -8.05
N ARG A 217 4.76 20.19 -7.98
CA ARG A 217 3.86 20.32 -9.12
C ARG A 217 4.53 20.98 -10.31
N VAL A 218 5.19 22.14 -10.11
CA VAL A 218 5.91 22.82 -11.20
C VAL A 218 6.94 21.90 -11.84
N ARG A 219 7.68 21.12 -11.04
CA ARG A 219 8.66 20.19 -11.59
C ARG A 219 8.01 19.02 -12.33
N ASN A 220 6.89 18.50 -11.81
CA ASN A 220 6.16 17.38 -12.42
C ASN A 220 5.58 17.73 -13.80
N GLU A 221 5.20 18.98 -14.03
CA GLU A 221 4.76 19.44 -15.35
C GLU A 221 5.90 19.48 -16.39
N ILE A 222 7.14 19.65 -15.94
CA ILE A 222 8.32 19.72 -16.82
C ILE A 222 8.89 18.32 -17.08
N ARG A 223 8.90 17.48 -16.04
CA ARG A 223 9.39 16.09 -16.09
C ARG A 223 8.52 15.27 -15.16
N SER A 224 8.00 14.15 -15.66
CA SER A 224 7.33 13.16 -14.83
C SER A 224 8.24 12.73 -13.68
N LEU A 225 7.89 13.13 -12.46
CA LEU A 225 8.66 12.81 -11.26
C LEU A 225 8.52 11.34 -10.88
N ALA A 226 7.38 10.73 -11.19
CA ALA A 226 7.13 9.31 -10.94
C ALA A 226 8.04 8.40 -11.77
N ASP A 227 8.50 8.86 -12.94
CA ASP A 227 9.41 8.11 -13.82
C ASP A 227 10.90 8.29 -13.44
N LEU A 228 11.20 9.05 -12.39
CA LEU A 228 12.56 9.15 -11.88
C LEU A 228 13.00 7.81 -11.24
N PRO A 229 14.29 7.46 -11.33
CA PRO A 229 14.84 6.43 -10.47
C PRO A 229 14.50 6.72 -8.99
N PRO A 230 14.17 5.72 -8.17
CA PRO A 230 13.73 5.94 -6.78
C PRO A 230 14.68 6.81 -5.95
N GLY A 231 16.00 6.64 -6.14
CA GLY A 231 17.02 7.47 -5.49
C GLY A 231 16.93 8.94 -5.91
N ASP A 232 16.81 9.21 -7.21
CA ASP A 232 16.69 10.58 -7.74
C ASP A 232 15.41 11.27 -7.26
N LEU A 233 14.29 10.52 -7.23
CA LEU A 233 13.01 11.02 -6.69
C LEU A 233 13.16 11.35 -5.20
N ALA A 234 13.74 10.46 -4.42
CA ALA A 234 13.97 10.66 -3.00
C ALA A 234 14.86 11.88 -2.74
N THR A 235 15.99 12.01 -3.43
CA THR A 235 16.90 13.17 -3.31
C THR A 235 16.21 14.47 -3.70
N PHE A 236 15.43 14.49 -4.79
CA PHE A 236 14.66 15.66 -5.17
C PHE A 236 13.67 16.07 -4.08
N LEU A 237 12.90 15.10 -3.57
CA LEU A 237 11.90 15.34 -2.54
C LEU A 237 12.53 15.77 -1.21
N ASP A 238 13.62 15.14 -0.79
CA ASP A 238 14.36 15.52 0.43
C ASP A 238 14.84 16.97 0.34
N GLY A 239 15.38 17.38 -0.81
CA GLY A 239 15.76 18.77 -1.07
C GLY A 239 14.58 19.76 -1.07
N VAL A 240 13.41 19.34 -1.56
CA VAL A 240 12.20 20.18 -1.55
C VAL A 240 11.64 20.36 -0.13
N PHE A 241 11.70 19.32 0.70
CA PHE A 241 11.26 19.35 2.11
C PHE A 241 12.34 19.84 3.07
N GLY A 242 13.57 20.07 2.59
CA GLY A 242 14.69 20.56 3.40
C GLY A 242 15.11 19.57 4.48
N VAL A 243 15.10 18.28 4.17
CA VAL A 243 15.61 17.22 5.05
C VAL A 243 17.01 16.81 4.57
N PRO A 244 17.95 16.49 5.48
CA PRO A 244 19.25 15.91 5.09
C PRO A 244 19.01 14.62 4.30
N GLU A 245 19.87 14.31 3.32
CA GLU A 245 19.79 13.05 2.55
C GLU A 245 19.59 11.87 3.51
N GLY A 246 18.38 11.29 3.46
CA GLY A 246 18.07 10.13 4.28
C GLY A 246 18.59 8.86 3.61
N PRO A 247 18.86 7.78 4.36
CA PRO A 247 18.91 6.46 3.73
C PRO A 247 17.59 6.25 2.99
N VAL A 248 17.66 5.93 1.69
CA VAL A 248 16.48 5.63 0.87
C VAL A 248 15.68 4.55 1.60
N ASP A 249 14.53 4.92 2.14
CA ASP A 249 13.65 3.98 2.82
C ASP A 249 13.24 2.92 1.78
N GLN A 250 13.37 1.64 2.13
CA GLN A 250 13.18 0.51 1.19
C GLN A 250 11.78 0.48 0.55
N ALA A 251 10.85 1.31 1.05
CA ALA A 251 9.47 1.49 0.58
C ALA A 251 9.30 2.22 -0.78
N MET A 252 10.34 2.83 -1.35
CA MET A 252 10.26 3.51 -2.67
C MET A 252 10.76 2.66 -3.85
N ARG A 253 11.12 1.39 -3.65
CA ARG A 253 11.53 0.53 -4.77
C ARG A 253 10.30 0.08 -5.56
N PRO A 254 10.29 0.23 -6.90
CA PRO A 254 9.20 -0.30 -7.72
C PRO A 254 9.10 -1.81 -7.53
N LEU A 255 7.87 -2.32 -7.44
CA LEU A 255 7.49 -3.73 -7.24
C LEU A 255 7.90 -4.67 -8.39
N SER A 256 8.88 -4.32 -9.23
CA SER A 256 9.26 -5.12 -10.39
C SER A 256 10.71 -5.59 -10.44
N GLU A 257 11.59 -5.22 -9.51
CA GLU A 257 12.89 -5.88 -9.34
C GLU A 257 13.32 -5.78 -7.88
N VAL A 258 12.98 -6.76 -7.04
CA VAL A 258 13.78 -6.96 -5.83
C VAL A 258 15.16 -7.36 -6.33
N SER A 259 16.15 -6.51 -6.07
CA SER A 259 17.52 -6.83 -6.44
C SER A 259 17.89 -8.15 -5.75
N PHE A 260 18.55 -9.07 -6.45
CA PHE A 260 19.07 -10.31 -5.87
C PHE A 260 19.81 -10.08 -4.53
N ALA A 261 20.52 -8.96 -4.41
CA ALA A 261 21.21 -8.54 -3.18
C ALA A 261 20.27 -8.07 -2.04
N GLU A 262 19.06 -7.61 -2.38
CA GLU A 262 18.00 -7.27 -1.43
C GLU A 262 17.27 -8.51 -0.94
N ALA A 263 16.95 -9.45 -1.82
CA ALA A 263 16.40 -10.76 -1.43
C ALA A 263 17.34 -11.47 -0.43
N ALA A 264 18.65 -11.45 -0.68
CA ALA A 264 19.66 -11.98 0.24
C ALA A 264 19.65 -11.26 1.60
N ARG A 265 19.48 -9.94 1.63
CA ARG A 265 19.42 -9.14 2.87
C ARG A 265 18.14 -9.42 3.67
N ASN A 266 17.00 -9.53 3.01
CA ASN A 266 15.70 -9.83 3.64
C ASN A 266 15.72 -11.21 4.28
N VAL A 267 16.21 -12.23 3.55
CA VAL A 267 16.39 -13.59 4.07
C VAL A 267 17.37 -13.61 5.24
N THR A 268 18.46 -12.83 5.18
CA THR A 268 19.43 -12.71 6.29
C THR A 268 18.77 -12.15 7.55
N GLN A 269 18.02 -11.06 7.42
CA GLN A 269 17.38 -10.41 8.57
C GLN A 269 16.36 -11.35 9.24
N GLU A 270 15.53 -12.02 8.45
CA GLU A 270 14.52 -12.93 8.97
C GLU A 270 15.12 -14.20 9.60
N ALA A 271 16.13 -14.80 8.95
CA ALA A 271 16.86 -15.94 9.50
C ALA A 271 17.56 -15.57 10.82
N ARG A 272 18.06 -14.33 10.95
CA ARG A 272 18.75 -13.85 12.14
C ARG A 272 17.77 -13.66 13.29
N ARG A 273 16.60 -13.05 13.00
CA ARG A 273 15.50 -12.87 13.95
C ARG A 273 15.05 -14.21 14.56
N ARG A 274 15.08 -15.29 13.78
CA ARG A 274 14.67 -16.63 14.20
C ARG A 274 15.78 -17.48 14.80
N GLY A 275 17.03 -17.00 14.80
CA GLY A 275 18.19 -17.78 15.21
C GLY A 275 18.44 -19.00 14.31
N TRP A 276 18.10 -18.92 13.03
CA TRP A 276 18.25 -20.01 12.05
C TRP A 276 19.51 -19.88 11.19
N LEU A 277 20.29 -18.82 11.39
CA LEU A 277 21.51 -18.55 10.66
C LEU A 277 22.68 -19.40 11.18
N SER A 278 23.17 -20.29 10.33
CA SER A 278 24.47 -20.95 10.51
C SER A 278 25.61 -20.08 9.95
N PRO A 279 26.87 -20.28 10.36
CA PRO A 279 28.01 -19.55 9.78
C PRO A 279 28.11 -19.69 8.25
N LYS A 280 27.72 -20.85 7.70
CA LYS A 280 27.80 -21.12 6.26
C LYS A 280 26.67 -20.48 5.47
N SER A 281 25.44 -20.53 5.98
CA SER A 281 24.32 -19.80 5.37
C SER A 281 24.50 -18.29 5.51
N GLN A 282 25.21 -17.83 6.55
CA GLN A 282 25.57 -16.43 6.72
C GLN A 282 26.56 -15.98 5.65
N SER A 283 27.69 -16.68 5.54
CA SER A 283 28.70 -16.45 4.50
C SER A 283 28.07 -16.47 3.10
N ALA A 284 27.19 -17.44 2.83
CA ALA A 284 26.45 -17.52 1.58
C ALA A 284 25.63 -16.25 1.30
N LEU A 285 24.79 -15.82 2.24
CA LEU A 285 23.93 -14.65 2.05
C LEU A 285 24.70 -13.33 1.98
N GLU A 286 25.83 -13.22 2.69
CA GLU A 286 26.74 -12.07 2.61
C GLU A 286 27.38 -11.99 1.22
N ASN A 287 27.90 -13.11 0.70
CA ASN A 287 28.44 -13.19 -0.66
C ASN A 287 27.38 -12.81 -1.71
N LEU A 288 26.15 -13.33 -1.58
CA LEU A 288 25.07 -12.98 -2.51
C LEU A 288 24.64 -11.51 -2.41
N ALA A 289 24.63 -10.93 -1.20
CA ALA A 289 24.32 -9.52 -0.97
C ALA A 289 25.39 -8.56 -1.54
N GLU A 290 26.63 -9.02 -1.63
CA GLU A 290 27.77 -8.30 -2.22
C GLU A 290 27.88 -8.49 -3.74
N GLY A 291 27.00 -9.30 -4.34
CA GLY A 291 26.99 -9.56 -5.79
C GLY A 291 27.98 -10.64 -6.24
N HIS A 292 28.50 -11.45 -5.31
CA HIS A 292 29.33 -12.60 -5.62
C HIS A 292 28.44 -13.82 -5.92
N ALA A 293 28.42 -14.28 -7.18
CA ALA A 293 27.60 -15.43 -7.59
C ALA A 293 28.20 -16.79 -7.18
N ALA A 294 29.51 -16.89 -7.03
CA ALA A 294 30.18 -18.16 -6.76
C ALA A 294 30.10 -18.57 -5.28
N LEU A 295 29.15 -19.46 -4.96
CA LEU A 295 29.08 -20.13 -3.65
C LEU A 295 29.79 -21.48 -3.66
N GLU A 296 30.48 -21.82 -2.58
CA GLU A 296 31.00 -23.17 -2.38
C GLU A 296 29.85 -24.18 -2.21
N ARG A 297 30.08 -25.45 -2.57
CA ARG A 297 29.08 -26.53 -2.40
C ARG A 297 28.52 -26.60 -0.97
N SER A 298 29.34 -26.33 0.03
CA SER A 298 28.92 -26.40 1.43
C SER A 298 28.12 -25.18 1.90
N GLU A 299 28.34 -24.01 1.29
CA GLU A 299 27.55 -22.79 1.50
C GLU A 299 26.20 -22.91 0.80
N ARG A 300 26.20 -23.43 -0.44
CA ARG A 300 25.00 -23.65 -1.24
C ARG A 300 24.02 -24.62 -0.57
N ASN A 301 24.52 -25.75 -0.04
CA ASN A 301 23.69 -26.70 0.72
C ASN A 301 23.11 -26.07 2.00
N ALA A 302 23.89 -25.25 2.70
CA ALA A 302 23.43 -24.58 3.92
C ALA A 302 22.36 -23.52 3.61
N LEU A 303 22.51 -22.80 2.50
CA LEU A 303 21.53 -21.83 2.02
C LEU A 303 20.24 -22.51 1.57
N ASP A 304 20.31 -23.59 0.78
CA ASP A 304 19.12 -24.30 0.30
C ASP A 304 18.29 -24.90 1.46
N TYR A 305 18.97 -25.44 2.47
CA TYR A 305 18.32 -25.89 3.71
C TYR A 305 17.61 -24.74 4.45
N LEU A 306 18.26 -23.58 4.57
CA LEU A 306 17.66 -22.40 5.19
C LEU A 306 16.44 -21.89 4.40
N LEU A 307 16.53 -21.83 3.07
CA LEU A 307 15.45 -21.40 2.20
C LEU A 307 14.26 -22.37 2.25
N GLY A 308 14.50 -23.68 2.32
CA GLY A 308 13.46 -24.68 2.53
C GLY A 308 12.69 -24.42 3.83
N ARG A 309 13.43 -24.23 4.94
CA ARG A 309 12.82 -23.95 6.25
C ARG A 309 12.03 -22.63 6.31
N LEU A 310 12.48 -21.61 5.58
CA LEU A 310 11.76 -20.33 5.48
C LEU A 310 10.53 -20.44 4.57
N SER A 311 10.61 -21.22 3.49
CA SER A 311 9.48 -21.48 2.59
C SER A 311 8.29 -22.09 3.34
N ASP A 312 8.55 -23.06 4.22
CA ASP A 312 7.53 -23.72 5.04
C ASP A 312 6.81 -22.77 6.02
N SER A 313 7.39 -21.60 6.29
CA SER A 313 6.79 -20.57 7.14
C SER A 313 5.87 -19.59 6.41
N GLY A 314 5.79 -19.67 5.08
CA GLY A 314 4.94 -18.81 4.25
C GLY A 314 5.39 -17.34 4.14
N LEU A 315 6.59 -17.01 4.62
CA LEU A 315 7.18 -15.66 4.56
C LEU A 315 8.22 -15.57 3.45
N LEU A 316 8.42 -14.36 2.91
CA LEU A 316 9.46 -14.06 1.92
C LEU A 316 9.39 -14.93 0.65
N ALA A 317 8.18 -15.35 0.25
CA ALA A 317 7.99 -16.28 -0.88
C ALA A 317 8.62 -15.76 -2.18
N GLN A 318 8.55 -14.44 -2.41
CA GLN A 318 9.17 -13.79 -3.57
C GLN A 318 10.71 -13.77 -3.46
N ASP A 319 11.26 -13.30 -2.33
CA ASP A 319 12.72 -13.27 -2.11
C ASP A 319 13.34 -14.67 -2.21
N ILE A 320 12.65 -15.69 -1.69
CA ILE A 320 13.11 -17.08 -1.75
C ILE A 320 13.09 -17.61 -3.19
N SER A 321 12.04 -17.28 -3.96
CA SER A 321 11.94 -17.68 -5.37
C SER A 321 13.08 -17.09 -6.20
N GLU A 322 13.37 -15.80 -6.01
CA GLU A 322 14.45 -15.11 -6.70
C GLU A 322 15.83 -15.68 -6.36
N LEU A 323 16.09 -15.95 -5.07
CA LEU A 323 17.34 -16.59 -4.64
C LEU A 323 17.49 -17.99 -5.25
N ARG A 324 16.41 -18.78 -5.33
CA ARG A 324 16.44 -20.12 -5.95
C ARG A 324 16.65 -20.08 -7.45
N GLU A 325 16.07 -19.11 -8.14
CA GLU A 325 16.24 -18.93 -9.58
C GLU A 325 17.70 -18.59 -9.91
N ALA A 326 18.31 -17.68 -9.16
CA ALA A 326 19.72 -17.34 -9.30
C ALA A 326 20.67 -18.49 -8.95
N LEU A 327 20.35 -19.30 -7.92
CA LEU A 327 21.13 -20.50 -7.60
C LEU A 327 21.06 -21.57 -8.70
N SER A 328 19.99 -21.57 -9.50
CA SER A 328 19.76 -22.51 -10.60
C SER A 328 20.38 -22.06 -11.91
N SER A 329 20.41 -20.75 -12.19
CA SER A 329 20.98 -20.19 -13.43
C SER A 329 22.51 -20.32 -13.51
N ASP A 330 23.22 -20.32 -12.38
CA ASP A 330 24.67 -20.58 -12.30
C ASP A 330 25.08 -22.00 -12.74
N PHE A 331 24.14 -22.95 -12.82
CA PHE A 331 24.41 -24.29 -13.32
C PHE A 331 24.48 -24.35 -14.86
N ALA A 332 23.75 -23.47 -15.55
CA ALA A 332 23.70 -23.47 -17.01
C ALA A 332 24.99 -22.91 -17.67
N THR A 333 25.70 -22.03 -16.97
CA THR A 333 26.96 -21.41 -17.45
C THR A 333 28.19 -22.23 -17.13
N THR A 334 28.16 -23.07 -16.09
CA THR A 334 29.35 -23.81 -15.63
C THR A 334 29.58 -25.13 -16.38
N GLU A 335 28.57 -25.71 -17.03
CA GLU A 335 28.75 -26.93 -17.86
C GLU A 335 29.26 -26.64 -19.29
N SER A 336 29.27 -25.37 -19.73
CA SER A 336 29.67 -25.00 -21.11
C SER A 336 31.13 -24.51 -21.24
N SER A 337 31.92 -24.46 -20.17
CA SER A 337 33.32 -23.94 -20.23
C SER A 337 34.33 -24.84 -19.52
N ALA A 338 34.41 -26.10 -19.95
CA ALA A 338 35.54 -26.97 -19.64
C ALA A 338 36.75 -26.64 -20.54
N SER A 339 37.44 -25.54 -20.24
CA SER A 339 38.84 -25.32 -20.66
C SER A 339 39.56 -24.45 -19.61
N GLY A 340 39.98 -25.10 -18.53
CA GLY A 340 40.69 -24.44 -17.44
C GLY A 340 42.14 -24.05 -17.81
N PRO A 341 42.72 -23.03 -17.16
CA PRO A 341 44.13 -22.99 -16.91
C PRO A 341 44.43 -23.57 -15.51
N GLU A 342 45.34 -24.55 -15.50
CA GLU A 342 45.97 -25.14 -14.33
C GLU A 342 46.40 -24.10 -13.30
N ARG A 343 46.06 -24.33 -12.02
CA ARG A 343 46.69 -23.66 -10.88
C ARG A 343 47.21 -24.68 -9.85
N PRO A 344 48.25 -24.31 -9.08
CA PRO A 344 49.25 -25.24 -8.59
C PRO A 344 48.76 -26.00 -7.35
N ARG A 345 49.06 -27.30 -7.31
CA ARG A 345 48.85 -28.19 -6.18
C ARG A 345 49.55 -27.64 -4.93
N ARG A 346 48.77 -27.19 -3.93
CA ARG A 346 49.28 -27.02 -2.55
C ARG A 346 49.10 -28.31 -1.77
N ARG A 347 50.21 -28.74 -1.18
CA ARG A 347 50.40 -30.01 -0.48
C ARG A 347 49.56 -30.08 0.80
N SER A 348 49.01 -31.28 0.98
CA SER A 348 48.41 -31.84 2.17
C SER A 348 49.26 -31.64 3.43
N TRP A 349 48.61 -31.23 4.53
CA TRP A 349 49.07 -31.48 5.90
C TRP A 349 47.89 -31.94 6.74
N ALA A 350 47.77 -33.25 6.98
CA ALA A 350 47.05 -33.81 8.12
C ALA A 350 47.35 -35.32 8.26
N ILE A 351 48.31 -35.67 9.12
CA ILE A 351 48.40 -36.98 9.82
C ILE A 351 49.12 -36.73 11.14
N TRP A 352 48.75 -37.22 12.32
CA TRP A 352 47.53 -37.73 13.00
C TRP A 352 48.01 -37.92 14.46
N ARG A 353 47.14 -37.78 15.48
CA ARG A 353 47.38 -38.31 16.83
C ARG A 353 46.54 -39.57 17.03
N ALA A 354 47.22 -40.64 17.41
CA ALA A 354 46.84 -41.74 18.31
C ALA A 354 45.36 -42.15 18.41
N ARG A 355 45.01 -43.34 17.94
CA ARG A 355 44.99 -44.60 18.72
C ARG A 355 44.70 -45.77 17.81
#